data_AF-A0A6M8SNZ7-F1
#
_entry.id   AF-A0A6M8SNZ7-F1
#
_cell.length_a   1.000
_cell.length_b   1.000
_cell.length_c   1.000
_cell.angle_alpha   90.00
_cell.angle_beta   90.00
_cell.angle_gamma   90.00
#
_symmetry.space_group_name_H-M   'P 1'
#
loop_
_entity.id
_entity.type
_entity.pdbx_description
1 polymer ?
#
loop_
_entity_poly.entity_id
_entity_poly.type
_entity_poly.pdbx_seq_one_letter_code
_entity_poly.pdbx_strand_id
1 'polypeptide(L)'
;MDYFCFESVECIGKPISVDFEKYENNIAYAIGHSLADYRKCVKNGQQEMANCFGVSIGQYRKYEAGIDVPKMHSAARWSATTGAPLPLLFKYTEYAKFFPPEELICRSYFNLIAKSNDKNFYSLLSLLSGKPEWSNCVAADDEALNFQQALDDVLTNYYFRVMKNFEAMRHFHNLSRGEMAHLLGVSAATYAKYASQAEKISISLLLYARAHVALSIDTNWAETGSTFYSLINKRRKDRTSVIEGLLQNLNKRNADNFQSMLSLFGEQHARIQQLQGALSNVPERIN
;
A
#
# COMPACT_ATOMS: atom_id res chain seq x y z
N MET A 1 12.75 14.72 18.01
CA MET A 1 12.38 13.65 17.08
C MET A 1 11.46 14.26 16.04
N ASP A 2 11.99 14.55 14.86
CA ASP A 2 11.24 15.20 13.79
C ASP A 2 10.51 14.13 12.97
N TYR A 3 9.25 13.90 13.33
CA TYR A 3 8.39 12.95 12.63
C TYR A 3 7.77 13.67 11.42
N PHE A 4 8.51 13.77 10.32
CA PHE A 4 7.96 14.22 9.04
C PHE A 4 6.94 13.18 8.55
N CYS A 5 5.66 13.42 8.82
CA CYS A 5 4.55 12.61 8.29
C CYS A 5 4.08 13.11 6.91
N PHE A 6 4.61 14.26 6.46
CA PHE A 6 4.52 14.78 5.10
C PHE A 6 5.82 15.49 4.69
N GLU A 7 6.21 15.33 3.42
CA GLU A 7 7.04 16.31 2.71
C GLU A 7 6.17 17.50 2.24
N SER A 8 4.91 17.27 1.86
CA SER A 8 3.85 18.27 1.69
C SER A 8 2.44 17.62 1.66
N VAL A 9 1.37 18.35 2.03
CA VAL A 9 -0.02 17.91 1.83
C VAL A 9 -0.46 18.36 0.43
N GLU A 10 -0.58 17.42 -0.50
CA GLU A 10 -1.09 17.69 -1.85
C GLU A 10 -2.62 17.51 -1.87
N CYS A 11 -3.35 18.61 -1.72
CA CYS A 11 -4.79 18.63 -1.93
C CYS A 11 -5.11 18.83 -3.41
N ILE A 12 -5.89 17.91 -3.97
CA ILE A 12 -6.36 17.93 -5.36
C ILE A 12 -7.62 18.81 -5.48
N GLY A 13 -8.36 19.01 -4.39
CA GLY A 13 -9.59 19.79 -4.39
C GLY A 13 -10.04 20.29 -3.02
N LYS A 14 -11.24 20.88 -2.98
CA LYS A 14 -11.91 21.25 -1.72
C LYS A 14 -12.55 20.02 -1.08
N PRO A 15 -12.67 19.99 0.27
CA PRO A 15 -13.41 18.93 0.93
C PRO A 15 -14.87 18.91 0.47
N ILE A 16 -15.43 17.70 0.37
CA ILE A 16 -16.81 17.46 -0.03
C ILE A 16 -17.51 16.59 0.99
N SER A 17 -18.80 16.85 1.22
CA SER A 17 -19.64 15.94 2.01
C SER A 17 -20.00 14.73 1.15
N VAL A 18 -19.87 13.53 1.72
CA VAL A 18 -20.07 12.26 1.02
C VAL A 18 -21.06 11.42 1.81
N ASP A 19 -22.09 10.93 1.13
CA ASP A 19 -22.99 9.92 1.68
C ASP A 19 -22.32 8.54 1.63
N PHE A 20 -21.60 8.18 2.70
CA PHE A 20 -20.86 6.92 2.77
C PHE A 20 -21.75 5.68 2.81
N GLU A 21 -23.01 5.77 3.27
CA GLU A 21 -23.91 4.62 3.31
C GLU A 21 -24.12 4.03 1.91
N LYS A 22 -24.20 4.91 0.90
CA LYS A 22 -24.29 4.53 -0.50
C LYS A 22 -23.04 3.78 -1.00
N TYR A 23 -21.85 4.21 -0.59
CA TYR A 23 -20.57 3.63 -1.03
C TYR A 23 -20.21 2.35 -0.27
N GLU A 24 -20.70 2.20 0.96
CA GLU A 24 -20.25 1.17 1.89
C GLU A 24 -21.19 -0.02 2.01
N ASN A 25 -22.29 -0.04 1.24
CA ASN A 25 -23.15 -1.20 1.15
C ASN A 25 -22.36 -2.42 0.65
N ASN A 26 -22.30 -3.48 1.46
CA ASN A 26 -21.51 -4.70 1.21
C ASN A 26 -19.99 -4.48 1.03
N ILE A 27 -19.42 -3.40 1.56
CA ILE A 27 -18.01 -3.08 1.35
C ILE A 27 -17.04 -4.14 1.86
N ALA A 28 -17.36 -4.80 2.98
CA ALA A 28 -16.53 -5.87 3.52
C ALA A 28 -16.42 -7.03 2.52
N TYR A 29 -17.53 -7.41 1.87
CA TYR A 29 -17.54 -8.45 0.84
C TYR A 29 -16.71 -8.06 -0.39
N ALA A 30 -16.85 -6.83 -0.86
CA ALA A 30 -16.06 -6.32 -1.99
C ALA A 30 -14.55 -6.28 -1.67
N ILE A 31 -14.16 -5.83 -0.47
CA ILE A 31 -12.76 -5.89 0.00
C ILE A 31 -12.28 -7.34 0.10
N GLY A 32 -13.10 -8.24 0.63
CA GLY A 32 -12.82 -9.68 0.68
C GLY A 32 -12.57 -10.27 -0.71
N HIS A 33 -13.36 -9.85 -1.71
CA HIS A 33 -13.16 -10.23 -3.11
C HIS A 33 -11.82 -9.69 -3.66
N SER A 34 -11.47 -8.43 -3.38
CA SER A 34 -10.17 -7.86 -3.76
C SER A 34 -9.00 -8.66 -3.16
N LEU A 35 -9.11 -9.06 -1.89
CA LEU A 35 -8.12 -9.87 -1.19
C LEU A 35 -7.97 -11.26 -1.81
N ALA A 36 -9.09 -11.94 -2.07
CA ALA A 36 -9.11 -13.26 -2.69
C ALA A 36 -8.50 -13.24 -4.10
N ASP A 37 -8.88 -12.24 -4.89
CA ASP A 37 -8.40 -12.02 -6.26
C ASP A 37 -6.89 -11.71 -6.27
N TYR A 38 -6.41 -10.81 -5.41
CA TYR A 38 -4.98 -10.56 -5.25
C TYR A 38 -4.22 -11.83 -4.87
N ARG A 39 -4.68 -12.52 -3.81
CA ARG A 39 -4.05 -13.73 -3.28
C ARG A 39 -3.91 -14.82 -4.35
N LYS A 40 -4.98 -15.07 -5.13
CA LYS A 40 -4.98 -16.04 -6.23
C LYS A 40 -4.03 -15.62 -7.35
N CYS A 41 -4.00 -14.32 -7.68
CA CYS A 41 -3.10 -13.78 -8.70
C CYS A 41 -1.63 -13.97 -8.33
N VAL A 42 -1.25 -13.76 -7.07
CA VAL A 42 0.13 -13.99 -6.59
C VAL A 42 0.39 -15.43 -6.14
N LYS A 43 -0.56 -16.35 -6.33
CA LYS A 43 -0.48 -17.78 -5.99
C LYS A 43 -0.15 -18.07 -4.52
N ASN A 44 -0.56 -17.19 -3.61
CA ASN A 44 -0.36 -17.38 -2.17
C ASN A 44 -1.53 -18.15 -1.52
N GLY A 45 -1.22 -18.92 -0.49
CA GLY A 45 -2.16 -19.47 0.46
C GLY A 45 -2.70 -18.42 1.44
N GLN A 46 -3.80 -18.75 2.12
CA GLN A 46 -4.41 -17.86 3.12
C GLN A 46 -3.49 -17.62 4.33
N GLN A 47 -2.67 -18.60 4.72
CA GLN A 47 -1.73 -18.47 5.84
C GLN A 47 -0.64 -17.45 5.53
N GLU A 48 -0.09 -17.45 4.32
CA GLU A 48 0.92 -16.49 3.90
C GLU A 48 0.34 -15.08 3.88
N MET A 49 -0.89 -14.91 3.40
CA MET A 49 -1.56 -13.62 3.43
C MET A 49 -1.90 -13.16 4.86
N ALA A 50 -2.33 -14.06 5.74
CA ALA A 50 -2.49 -13.75 7.16
C ALA A 50 -1.17 -13.25 7.78
N ASN A 51 -0.06 -13.91 7.43
CA ASN A 51 1.29 -13.51 7.81
C ASN A 51 1.72 -12.18 7.18
N CYS A 52 1.19 -11.76 6.03
CA CYS A 52 1.42 -10.44 5.41
C CYS A 52 0.59 -9.33 6.09
N PHE A 53 -0.60 -9.65 6.61
CA PHE A 53 -1.41 -8.72 7.40
C PHE A 53 -0.97 -8.61 8.87
N GLY A 54 -0.29 -9.64 9.39
CA GLY A 54 0.12 -9.70 10.80
C GLY A 54 -1.05 -10.08 11.70
N VAL A 55 -1.94 -10.93 11.20
CA VAL A 55 -3.16 -11.36 11.89
C VAL A 55 -3.25 -12.88 11.93
N SER A 56 -4.11 -13.43 12.78
CA SER A 56 -4.37 -14.88 12.79
C SER A 56 -5.03 -15.32 11.48
N ILE A 57 -4.84 -16.59 11.11
CA ILE A 57 -5.50 -17.19 9.93
C ILE A 57 -7.03 -17.09 10.02
N GLY A 58 -7.59 -17.24 11.23
CA GLY A 58 -9.03 -17.08 11.46
C GLY A 58 -9.51 -15.66 11.15
N GLN A 59 -8.73 -14.64 11.55
CA GLN A 59 -9.06 -13.25 11.23
C GLN A 59 -8.93 -12.96 9.73
N TYR A 60 -7.88 -13.44 9.08
CA TYR A 60 -7.73 -13.27 7.63
C TYR A 60 -8.88 -13.93 6.85
N ARG A 61 -9.34 -15.12 7.26
CA ARG A 61 -10.51 -15.77 6.66
C ARG A 61 -11.78 -14.94 6.81
N LYS A 62 -11.97 -14.23 7.94
CA LYS A 62 -13.09 -13.29 8.09
C LYS A 62 -13.00 -12.12 7.12
N TYR A 63 -11.79 -11.58 6.89
CA TYR A 63 -11.58 -10.54 5.89
C TYR A 63 -11.92 -11.03 4.48
N GLU A 64 -11.38 -12.18 4.06
CA GLU A 64 -11.63 -12.73 2.72
C GLU A 64 -13.11 -13.12 2.50
N ALA A 65 -13.79 -13.60 3.55
CA ALA A 65 -15.22 -13.91 3.52
C ALA A 65 -16.14 -12.67 3.56
N GLY A 66 -15.57 -11.47 3.75
CA GLY A 66 -16.35 -10.23 3.87
C GLY A 66 -17.14 -10.09 5.18
N ILE A 67 -16.72 -10.81 6.23
CA ILE A 67 -17.34 -10.74 7.56
C ILE A 67 -16.80 -9.53 8.35
N ASP A 68 -15.55 -9.13 8.09
CA ASP A 68 -14.89 -8.03 8.78
C ASP A 68 -14.02 -7.22 7.80
N VAL A 69 -13.70 -5.98 8.16
CA VAL A 69 -12.84 -5.09 7.36
C VAL A 69 -11.46 -4.99 8.02
N PRO A 70 -10.36 -5.09 7.24
CA PRO A 70 -9.02 -4.89 7.78
C PRO A 70 -8.86 -3.55 8.51
N LYS A 71 -7.94 -3.52 9.47
CA LYS A 71 -7.49 -2.27 10.11
C LYS A 71 -6.39 -1.64 9.25
N MET A 72 -6.25 -0.31 9.30
CA MET A 72 -5.28 0.38 8.46
C MET A 72 -3.84 -0.10 8.69
N HIS A 73 -3.41 -0.30 9.94
CA HIS A 73 -2.05 -0.82 10.21
C HIS A 73 -1.82 -2.21 9.62
N SER A 74 -2.81 -3.11 9.67
CA SER A 74 -2.70 -4.45 9.08
C SER A 74 -2.62 -4.37 7.55
N ALA A 75 -3.39 -3.45 6.95
CA ALA A 75 -3.33 -3.19 5.51
C ALA A 75 -1.99 -2.54 5.10
N ALA A 76 -1.46 -1.60 5.90
CA ALA A 76 -0.15 -0.99 5.67
C ALA A 76 0.97 -2.04 5.77
N ARG A 77 0.89 -2.95 6.73
CA ARG A 77 1.81 -4.08 6.86
C ARG A 77 1.74 -5.01 5.64
N TRP A 78 0.53 -5.28 5.16
CA TRP A 78 0.32 -6.04 3.91
C TRP A 78 0.93 -5.30 2.71
N SER A 79 0.70 -4.00 2.58
CA SER A 79 1.26 -3.13 1.53
C SER A 79 2.80 -3.17 1.55
N ALA A 80 3.41 -2.99 2.73
CA ALA A 80 4.86 -3.08 2.90
C ALA A 80 5.40 -4.47 2.51
N THR A 81 4.72 -5.53 2.95
CA THR A 81 5.19 -6.92 2.76
C THR A 81 5.10 -7.36 1.30
N THR A 82 3.98 -7.07 0.67
CA THR A 82 3.67 -7.52 -0.69
C THR A 82 4.10 -6.53 -1.77
N GLY A 83 4.41 -5.30 -1.37
CA GLY A 83 4.60 -4.17 -2.28
C GLY A 83 3.30 -3.67 -2.89
N ALA A 84 2.14 -4.31 -2.67
CA ALA A 84 0.90 -3.90 -3.30
C ALA A 84 0.36 -2.60 -2.69
N PRO A 85 -0.14 -1.66 -3.51
CA PRO A 85 -0.69 -0.40 -3.02
C PRO A 85 -2.03 -0.61 -2.29
N LEU A 86 -2.32 0.22 -1.28
CA LEU A 86 -3.59 0.14 -0.52
C LEU A 86 -4.86 0.31 -1.39
N PRO A 87 -4.89 1.21 -2.40
CA PRO A 87 -6.02 1.33 -3.33
C PRO A 87 -6.47 0.00 -3.96
N LEU A 88 -5.56 -0.95 -4.17
CA LEU A 88 -5.87 -2.26 -4.72
C LEU A 88 -6.93 -3.03 -3.90
N LEU A 89 -6.99 -2.81 -2.58
CA LEU A 89 -7.99 -3.44 -1.71
C LEU A 89 -9.42 -2.94 -2.01
N PHE A 90 -9.56 -1.79 -2.67
CA PHE A 90 -10.83 -1.17 -3.01
C PHE A 90 -11.29 -1.44 -4.45
N LYS A 91 -10.57 -2.26 -5.22
CA LYS A 91 -10.84 -2.53 -6.65
C LYS A 91 -12.31 -2.87 -6.96
N TYR A 92 -12.94 -3.71 -6.14
CA TYR A 92 -14.31 -4.16 -6.38
C TYR A 92 -15.37 -3.39 -5.57
N THR A 93 -14.98 -2.24 -5.00
CA THR A 93 -15.87 -1.37 -4.22
C THR A 93 -16.32 -0.18 -5.05
N GLU A 94 -17.36 0.52 -4.61
CA GLU A 94 -17.78 1.80 -5.20
C GLU A 94 -16.71 2.91 -5.08
N TYR A 95 -15.69 2.72 -4.23
CA TYR A 95 -14.56 3.64 -4.14
C TYR A 95 -13.58 3.52 -5.31
N ALA A 96 -13.61 2.43 -6.08
CA ALA A 96 -12.64 2.17 -7.15
C ALA A 96 -12.53 3.33 -8.15
N LYS A 97 -13.64 4.03 -8.44
CA LYS A 97 -13.69 5.16 -9.37
C LYS A 97 -12.92 6.42 -8.91
N PHE A 98 -12.59 6.50 -7.62
CA PHE A 98 -11.82 7.62 -7.07
C PHE A 98 -10.32 7.33 -7.01
N PHE A 99 -9.94 6.07 -7.17
CA PHE A 99 -8.55 5.67 -7.26
C PHE A 99 -8.13 5.70 -8.73
N PRO A 100 -6.86 6.03 -9.03
CA PRO A 100 -6.35 5.88 -10.38
C PRO A 100 -6.59 4.43 -10.84
N PRO A 101 -7.02 4.21 -12.08
CA PRO A 101 -7.22 2.86 -12.58
C PRO A 101 -5.85 2.18 -12.56
N GLU A 102 -5.67 1.21 -11.67
CA GLU A 102 -4.54 0.29 -11.74
C GLU A 102 -4.79 -0.65 -12.93
N GLU A 103 -4.61 -0.14 -14.14
CA GLU A 103 -4.71 -0.93 -15.35
C GLU A 103 -3.56 -1.94 -15.39
N LEU A 104 -3.91 -3.21 -15.26
CA LEU A 104 -3.19 -4.36 -15.84
C LEU A 104 -1.73 -4.57 -15.48
N ILE A 105 -1.15 -3.76 -14.60
CA ILE A 105 0.20 -4.06 -14.18
C ILE A 105 0.10 -5.30 -13.27
N CYS A 106 0.74 -6.38 -13.73
CA CYS A 106 0.65 -7.70 -13.14
C CYS A 106 0.96 -7.72 -11.63
N ARG A 107 -0.03 -7.96 -10.78
CA ARG A 107 0.10 -7.79 -9.32
C ARG A 107 1.24 -8.57 -8.65
N SER A 108 1.80 -9.57 -9.32
CA SER A 108 2.98 -10.34 -8.88
C SER A 108 4.29 -9.56 -8.92
N TYR A 109 4.45 -8.48 -9.71
CA TYR A 109 5.71 -7.71 -9.73
C TYR A 109 5.75 -6.57 -8.70
N PHE A 110 4.66 -6.27 -7.98
CA PHE A 110 4.64 -5.20 -6.96
C PHE A 110 5.74 -5.38 -5.90
N ASN A 111 5.98 -6.61 -5.45
CA ASN A 111 7.06 -6.89 -4.50
C ASN A 111 8.44 -6.55 -5.11
N LEU A 112 8.65 -6.94 -6.37
CA LEU A 112 9.88 -6.68 -7.10
C LEU A 112 10.14 -5.18 -7.20
N ILE A 113 9.17 -4.40 -7.69
CA ILE A 113 9.37 -2.95 -7.85
C ILE A 113 9.44 -2.19 -6.54
N ALA A 114 8.77 -2.65 -5.48
CA ALA A 114 8.80 -1.95 -4.20
C ALA A 114 10.11 -2.23 -3.44
N LYS A 115 10.68 -3.43 -3.58
CA LYS A 115 11.74 -3.93 -2.69
C LYS A 115 13.10 -4.15 -3.36
N SER A 116 13.19 -4.19 -4.69
CA SER A 116 14.49 -4.30 -5.35
C SER A 116 15.33 -3.03 -5.11
N ASN A 117 16.66 -3.14 -5.07
CA ASN A 117 17.52 -1.97 -5.16
C ASN A 117 17.43 -1.36 -6.58
N ASP A 118 17.92 -0.13 -6.72
CA ASP A 118 17.85 0.62 -7.97
C ASP A 118 18.61 -0.09 -9.07
N LYS A 119 19.80 -0.63 -8.77
CA LYS A 119 20.60 -1.40 -9.73
C LYS A 119 19.80 -2.56 -10.34
N ASN A 120 19.14 -3.38 -9.52
CA ASN A 120 18.36 -4.52 -9.99
C ASN A 120 17.12 -4.07 -10.78
N PHE A 121 16.45 -3.01 -10.33
CA PHE A 121 15.29 -2.46 -11.02
C PHE A 121 15.65 -1.95 -12.42
N TYR A 122 16.66 -1.08 -12.53
CA TYR A 122 17.10 -0.52 -13.80
C TYR A 122 17.77 -1.55 -14.72
N SER A 123 18.46 -2.57 -14.17
CA SER A 123 18.95 -3.70 -14.97
C SER A 123 17.81 -4.49 -15.59
N LEU A 124 16.74 -4.73 -14.81
CA LEU A 124 15.54 -5.38 -15.33
C LEU A 124 14.87 -4.52 -16.40
N LEU A 125 14.73 -3.21 -16.18
CA LEU A 125 14.19 -2.31 -17.20
C LEU A 125 15.03 -2.34 -18.48
N SER A 126 16.35 -2.27 -18.37
CA SER A 126 17.28 -2.37 -19.50
C SER A 126 17.05 -3.65 -20.31
N LEU A 127 16.95 -4.79 -19.62
CA LEU A 127 16.66 -6.09 -20.23
C LEU A 127 15.30 -6.12 -20.93
N LEU A 128 14.26 -5.64 -20.25
CA LEU A 128 12.88 -5.74 -20.76
C LEU A 128 12.57 -4.76 -21.88
N SER A 129 13.17 -3.56 -21.87
CA SER A 129 12.98 -2.57 -22.92
C SER A 129 14.02 -2.66 -24.05
N GLY A 130 15.07 -3.49 -23.89
CA GLY A 130 16.17 -3.60 -24.83
C GLY A 130 17.00 -2.32 -24.96
N LYS A 131 17.00 -1.47 -23.91
CA LYS A 131 17.60 -0.13 -23.91
C LYS A 131 18.73 -0.08 -22.89
N PRO A 132 19.99 -0.22 -23.30
CA PRO A 132 21.12 -0.29 -22.37
C PRO A 132 21.31 1.00 -21.57
N GLU A 133 20.80 2.14 -22.04
CA GLU A 133 20.87 3.41 -21.30
C GLU A 133 20.25 3.34 -19.90
N TRP A 134 19.26 2.47 -19.66
CA TRP A 134 18.68 2.30 -18.33
C TRP A 134 19.67 1.79 -17.29
N SER A 135 20.66 0.97 -17.67
CA SER A 135 21.66 0.48 -16.71
C SER A 135 22.60 1.59 -16.22
N ASN A 136 22.60 2.75 -16.88
CA ASN A 136 23.37 3.93 -16.48
C ASN A 136 22.56 4.87 -15.57
N CYS A 137 21.25 4.65 -15.41
CA CYS A 137 20.37 5.45 -14.55
C CYS A 137 20.50 5.15 -13.05
N VAL A 138 21.50 4.35 -12.65
CA VAL A 138 21.71 3.98 -11.24
C VAL A 138 22.15 5.24 -10.47
N ALA A 139 21.29 5.71 -9.57
CA ALA A 139 21.65 6.75 -8.61
C ALA A 139 22.70 6.22 -7.61
N ALA A 140 23.48 7.14 -7.03
CA ALA A 140 24.54 6.82 -6.07
C ALA A 140 24.02 6.27 -4.72
N ASP A 141 22.71 6.40 -4.44
CA ASP A 141 22.10 5.90 -3.22
C ASP A 141 21.64 4.44 -3.36
N ASP A 142 22.57 3.51 -3.11
CA ASP A 142 22.26 2.13 -2.75
C ASP A 142 21.80 2.05 -1.28
N GLU A 143 20.89 2.96 -0.88
CA GLU A 143 20.35 2.92 0.49
C GLU A 143 19.50 1.65 0.60
N ALA A 144 20.08 0.66 1.29
CA ALA A 144 19.46 -0.62 1.53
C ALA A 144 18.18 -0.38 2.35
N LEU A 145 17.02 -0.66 1.75
CA LEU A 145 15.76 -0.62 2.47
C LEU A 145 15.81 -1.63 3.61
N ASN A 146 15.74 -1.16 4.85
CA ASN A 146 15.59 -2.03 5.98
C ASN A 146 14.12 -2.43 6.13
N PHE A 147 13.76 -3.57 5.55
CA PHE A 147 12.40 -4.09 5.56
C PHE A 147 11.90 -4.37 6.99
N GLN A 148 12.76 -4.85 7.89
CA GLN A 148 12.36 -5.10 9.26
C GLN A 148 11.99 -3.80 9.98
N GLN A 149 12.81 -2.75 9.80
CA GLN A 149 12.50 -1.42 10.35
C GLN A 149 11.22 -0.83 9.75
N ALA A 150 10.92 -1.09 8.47
CA ALA A 150 9.65 -0.68 7.88
C ALA A 150 8.45 -1.33 8.59
N LEU A 151 8.53 -2.63 8.89
CA LEU A 151 7.49 -3.34 9.63
C LEU A 151 7.37 -2.85 11.08
N ASP A 152 8.50 -2.63 11.75
CA ASP A 152 8.53 -2.15 13.14
C ASP A 152 7.93 -0.74 13.27
N ASP A 153 8.21 0.14 12.30
CA ASP A 153 7.60 1.48 12.26
C ASP A 153 6.08 1.41 12.03
N VAL A 154 5.61 0.50 11.17
CA VAL A 154 4.17 0.28 10.96
C VAL A 154 3.50 -0.22 12.24
N LEU A 155 4.14 -1.10 13.00
CA LEU A 155 3.57 -1.63 14.24
C LEU A 155 3.56 -0.61 15.38
N THR A 156 4.58 0.26 15.44
CA THR A 156 4.80 1.15 16.59
C THR A 156 4.16 2.52 16.41
N ASN A 157 4.34 3.14 15.24
CA ASN A 157 4.07 4.57 15.05
C ASN A 157 2.98 4.87 14.02
N TYR A 158 2.47 3.87 13.30
CA TYR A 158 1.59 4.10 12.14
C TYR A 158 0.37 4.97 12.45
N TYR A 159 -0.38 4.66 13.51
CA TYR A 159 -1.56 5.44 13.85
C TYR A 159 -1.23 6.85 14.34
N PHE A 160 -0.13 7.03 15.06
CA PHE A 160 0.34 8.35 15.44
C PHE A 160 0.58 9.21 14.18
N ARG A 161 1.25 8.64 13.17
CA ARG A 161 1.53 9.32 11.89
C ARG A 161 0.26 9.63 11.11
N VAL A 162 -0.66 8.66 10.98
CA VAL A 162 -1.97 8.87 10.35
C VAL A 162 -2.73 10.01 11.02
N MET A 163 -2.66 10.12 12.35
CA MET A 163 -3.32 11.21 13.07
C MET A 163 -2.65 12.55 12.93
N LYS A 164 -1.31 12.59 12.84
CA LYS A 164 -0.60 13.80 12.44
C LYS A 164 -0.97 14.24 11.04
N ASN A 165 -1.25 13.30 10.13
CA ASN A 165 -1.71 13.62 8.79
C ASN A 165 -3.11 14.22 8.80
N PHE A 166 -4.04 13.65 9.57
CA PHE A 166 -5.37 14.26 9.74
C PHE A 166 -5.32 15.62 10.42
N GLU A 167 -4.43 15.82 11.40
CA GLU A 167 -4.21 17.13 12.03
C GLU A 167 -3.74 18.16 11.02
N ALA A 168 -2.73 17.82 10.19
CA ALA A 168 -2.21 18.70 9.14
C ALA A 168 -3.28 19.05 8.10
N MET A 169 -4.03 18.06 7.58
CA MET A 169 -5.12 18.28 6.62
C MET A 169 -6.22 19.17 7.20
N ARG A 170 -6.60 18.92 8.45
CA ARG A 170 -7.62 19.72 9.14
C ARG A 170 -7.18 21.18 9.25
N HIS A 171 -5.93 21.43 9.61
CA HIS A 171 -5.38 22.79 9.66
C HIS A 171 -5.31 23.44 8.28
N PHE A 172 -4.84 22.70 7.27
CA PHE A 172 -4.77 23.18 5.89
C PHE A 172 -6.14 23.65 5.35
N HIS A 173 -7.20 22.90 5.65
CA HIS A 173 -8.57 23.25 5.24
C HIS A 173 -9.31 24.19 6.22
N ASN A 174 -8.65 24.67 7.28
CA ASN A 174 -9.26 25.47 8.35
C ASN A 174 -10.51 24.83 9.00
N LEU A 175 -10.50 23.51 9.14
CA LEU A 175 -11.62 22.75 9.69
C LEU A 175 -11.52 22.66 11.22
N SER A 176 -12.67 22.74 11.89
CA SER A 176 -12.81 22.30 13.27
C SER A 176 -12.70 20.77 13.38
N ARG A 177 -12.51 20.24 14.60
CA ARG A 177 -12.52 18.79 14.84
C ARG A 177 -13.88 18.17 14.52
N GLY A 178 -14.97 18.91 14.74
CA GLY A 178 -16.33 18.45 14.45
C GLY A 178 -16.59 18.35 12.94
N GLU A 179 -16.17 19.35 12.17
CA GLU A 179 -16.30 19.33 10.70
C GLU A 179 -15.45 18.20 10.08
N MET A 180 -14.22 18.01 10.57
CA MET A 180 -13.38 16.89 10.12
C MET A 180 -14.02 15.53 10.43
N ALA A 181 -14.57 15.36 11.64
CA ALA A 181 -15.26 14.11 12.01
C ALA A 181 -16.48 13.86 11.11
N HIS A 182 -17.26 14.91 10.84
CA HIS A 182 -18.42 14.85 9.94
C HIS A 182 -18.00 14.46 8.51
N LEU A 183 -16.98 15.11 7.94
CA LEU A 183 -16.46 14.80 6.59
C LEU A 183 -15.95 13.36 6.48
N LEU A 184 -15.34 12.82 7.53
CA LEU A 184 -14.85 11.44 7.58
C LEU A 184 -15.95 10.41 7.94
N GLY A 185 -17.19 10.86 8.20
CA GLY A 185 -18.31 9.99 8.55
C GLY A 185 -18.10 9.25 9.88
N VAL A 186 -17.39 9.86 10.82
CA VAL A 186 -17.13 9.30 12.16
C VAL A 186 -17.71 10.21 13.23
N SER A 187 -18.03 9.64 14.40
CA SER A 187 -18.47 10.47 15.51
C SER A 187 -17.35 11.39 16.00
N ALA A 188 -17.70 12.56 16.54
CA ALA A 188 -16.72 13.47 17.14
C ALA A 188 -15.93 12.80 18.28
N ALA A 189 -16.57 11.92 19.05
CA ALA A 189 -15.92 11.13 20.08
C ALA A 189 -14.90 10.13 19.51
N THR A 190 -15.24 9.46 18.41
CA THR A 190 -14.33 8.57 17.69
C THR A 190 -13.12 9.34 17.16
N TYR A 191 -13.34 10.49 16.53
CA TYR A 191 -12.25 11.35 16.04
C TYR A 191 -11.36 11.86 17.18
N ALA A 192 -11.96 12.30 18.29
CA ALA A 192 -11.22 12.73 19.48
C ALA A 192 -10.38 11.60 20.07
N LYS A 193 -10.93 10.37 20.12
CA LYS A 193 -10.18 9.18 20.54
C LYS A 193 -9.00 8.91 19.62
N TYR A 194 -9.17 9.07 18.31
CA TYR A 194 -8.05 8.92 17.39
C TYR A 194 -6.96 9.96 17.67
N ALA A 195 -7.34 11.22 17.91
CA ALA A 195 -6.41 12.31 18.18
C ALA A 195 -5.70 12.21 19.54
N SER A 196 -6.24 11.46 20.51
CA SER A 196 -5.71 11.39 21.88
C SER A 196 -4.47 10.50 22.04
N GLN A 197 -3.98 9.87 20.96
CA GLN A 197 -2.77 9.02 20.95
C GLN A 197 -2.76 7.91 22.02
N ALA A 198 -3.93 7.45 22.44
CA ALA A 198 -4.03 6.34 23.39
C ALA A 198 -3.46 5.05 22.77
N GLU A 199 -2.73 4.26 23.56
CA GLU A 199 -1.95 3.09 23.11
C GLU A 199 -2.75 2.00 22.37
N LYS A 200 -4.09 2.04 22.39
CA LYS A 200 -4.96 0.98 21.83
C LYS A 200 -6.04 1.54 20.90
N ILE A 201 -5.66 2.40 19.99
CA ILE A 201 -6.56 2.86 18.92
C ILE A 201 -6.46 1.88 17.75
N SER A 202 -7.62 1.49 17.22
CA SER A 202 -7.72 0.70 16.00
C SER A 202 -8.55 1.47 14.98
N ILE A 203 -7.94 1.79 13.85
CA ILE A 203 -8.58 2.55 12.78
C ILE A 203 -8.93 1.59 11.65
N SER A 204 -10.20 1.63 11.22
CA SER A 204 -10.68 0.84 10.09
C SER A 204 -10.03 1.28 8.78
N LEU A 205 -9.72 0.33 7.89
CA LEU A 205 -9.25 0.62 6.54
C LEU A 205 -10.22 1.53 5.76
N LEU A 206 -11.51 1.52 6.07
CA LEU A 206 -12.48 2.42 5.41
C LEU A 206 -12.13 3.89 5.59
N LEU A 207 -11.55 4.28 6.73
CA LEU A 207 -11.16 5.67 6.95
C LEU A 207 -10.18 6.16 5.89
N TYR A 208 -9.41 5.25 5.29
CA TYR A 208 -8.52 5.57 4.19
C TYR A 208 -9.22 6.01 2.92
N ALA A 209 -10.22 5.24 2.47
CA ALA A 209 -11.00 5.62 1.31
C ALA A 209 -11.88 6.84 1.59
N ARG A 210 -12.44 6.94 2.80
CA ARG A 210 -13.24 8.11 3.20
C ARG A 210 -12.42 9.40 3.17
N ALA A 211 -11.21 9.38 3.72
CA ALA A 211 -10.32 10.54 3.70
C ALA A 211 -9.96 10.96 2.28
N HIS A 212 -9.58 9.99 1.45
CA HIS A 212 -9.28 10.21 0.03
C HIS A 212 -10.40 10.97 -0.69
N VAL A 213 -11.63 10.45 -0.58
CA VAL A 213 -12.79 11.02 -1.28
C VAL A 213 -13.26 12.34 -0.66
N ALA A 214 -13.46 12.36 0.67
CA ALA A 214 -14.05 13.52 1.33
C ALA A 214 -13.12 14.72 1.39
N LEU A 215 -11.80 14.51 1.40
CA LEU A 215 -10.82 15.60 1.47
C LEU A 215 -10.19 15.92 0.10
N SER A 216 -10.51 15.14 -0.94
CA SER A 216 -9.90 15.28 -2.27
C SER A 216 -8.37 15.32 -2.21
N ILE A 217 -7.76 14.33 -1.56
CA ILE A 217 -6.31 14.21 -1.34
C ILE A 217 -5.71 13.11 -2.22
N ASP A 218 -4.39 13.10 -2.41
CA ASP A 218 -3.70 12.01 -3.12
C ASP A 218 -3.80 10.68 -2.35
N THR A 219 -3.82 9.56 -3.07
CA THR A 219 -3.98 8.22 -2.48
C THR A 219 -2.84 7.85 -1.55
N ASN A 220 -1.66 8.45 -1.70
CA ASN A 220 -0.49 8.11 -0.88
C ASN A 220 -0.45 8.86 0.46
N TRP A 221 -1.51 9.60 0.81
CA TRP A 221 -1.54 10.45 2.02
C TRP A 221 -1.26 9.71 3.34
N ALA A 222 -1.56 8.41 3.43
CA ALA A 222 -1.29 7.57 4.60
C ALA A 222 0.07 6.85 4.55
N GLU A 223 0.83 7.11 3.49
CA GLU A 223 2.01 6.37 3.06
C GLU A 223 3.21 7.30 2.78
N THR A 224 3.10 8.60 3.08
CA THR A 224 4.12 9.65 2.86
C THR A 224 5.05 9.84 4.06
N GLY A 225 6.15 10.58 3.88
CA GLY A 225 7.13 10.92 4.93
C GLY A 225 8.51 10.31 4.68
N SER A 226 9.34 10.28 5.73
CA SER A 226 10.75 9.84 5.64
C SER A 226 11.03 8.46 6.24
N THR A 227 10.00 7.64 6.50
CA THR A 227 10.20 6.31 7.10
C THR A 227 10.55 5.27 6.05
N PHE A 228 11.10 4.13 6.46
CA PHE A 228 11.32 3.01 5.54
C PHE A 228 10.04 2.54 4.84
N TYR A 229 8.88 2.60 5.52
CA TYR A 229 7.60 2.31 4.88
C TYR A 229 7.27 3.36 3.81
N SER A 230 7.44 4.65 4.12
CA SER A 230 7.23 5.73 3.15
C SER A 230 8.18 5.62 1.95
N LEU A 231 9.44 5.26 2.16
CA LEU A 231 10.42 5.01 1.10
C LEU A 231 10.03 3.85 0.18
N ILE A 232 9.50 2.75 0.74
CA ILE A 232 8.95 1.63 -0.05
C ILE A 232 7.81 2.12 -0.96
N ASN A 233 6.89 2.92 -0.42
CA ASN A 233 5.74 3.44 -1.16
C ASN A 233 6.17 4.45 -2.23
N LYS A 234 7.12 5.33 -1.93
CA LYS A 234 7.73 6.28 -2.88
C LYS A 234 8.37 5.54 -4.04
N ARG A 235 9.25 4.57 -3.76
CA ARG A 235 9.87 3.72 -4.80
C ARG A 235 8.83 3.00 -5.63
N ARG A 236 7.79 2.43 -5.01
CA ARG A 236 6.68 1.81 -5.73
C ARG A 236 6.01 2.78 -6.69
N LYS A 237 5.63 3.97 -6.24
CA LYS A 237 4.96 5.00 -7.07
C LYS A 237 5.84 5.40 -8.26
N ASP A 238 7.08 5.79 -7.99
CA ASP A 238 8.00 6.28 -9.00
C ASP A 238 8.29 5.20 -10.06
N ARG A 239 8.56 3.97 -9.62
CA ARG A 239 8.87 2.85 -10.51
C ARG A 239 7.65 2.35 -11.28
N THR A 240 6.47 2.42 -10.69
CA THR A 240 5.21 2.12 -11.39
C THR A 240 5.00 3.11 -12.54
N SER A 241 5.19 4.41 -12.29
CA SER A 241 5.09 5.45 -13.31
C SER A 241 6.08 5.23 -14.48
N VAL A 242 7.32 4.83 -14.19
CA VAL A 242 8.29 4.47 -15.23
C VAL A 242 7.80 3.29 -16.08
N ILE A 243 7.28 2.23 -15.44
CA ILE A 243 6.75 1.05 -16.14
C ILE A 243 5.52 1.42 -16.99
N GLU A 244 4.58 2.19 -16.45
CA GLU A 244 3.39 2.64 -17.16
C GLU A 244 3.77 3.47 -18.39
N GLY A 245 4.71 4.40 -18.24
CA GLY A 245 5.24 5.19 -19.36
C GLY A 245 5.88 4.32 -20.44
N LEU A 246 6.58 3.25 -20.07
CA LEU A 246 7.11 2.29 -21.04
C LEU A 246 5.99 1.53 -21.76
N LEU A 247 5.00 1.02 -21.02
CA LEU A 247 3.88 0.25 -21.58
C LEU A 247 3.06 1.08 -22.57
N GLN A 248 2.83 2.37 -22.29
CA GLN A 248 2.10 3.27 -23.19
C GLN A 248 2.81 3.48 -24.55
N ASN A 249 4.13 3.29 -24.59
CA ASN A 249 4.93 3.42 -25.82
C ASN A 249 5.08 2.11 -26.60
N LEU A 250 4.60 0.99 -26.05
CA LEU A 250 4.65 -0.31 -26.71
C LEU A 250 3.35 -0.58 -27.49
N ASN A 251 3.45 -1.27 -28.62
CA ASN A 251 2.26 -1.86 -29.22
C ASN A 251 1.67 -2.93 -28.28
N LYS A 252 0.38 -3.24 -28.44
CA LYS A 252 -0.35 -4.17 -27.55
C LYS A 252 0.38 -5.51 -27.33
N ARG A 253 0.88 -6.14 -28.41
CA ARG A 253 1.60 -7.42 -28.31
C ARG A 253 2.88 -7.31 -27.46
N ASN A 254 3.63 -6.23 -27.63
CA ASN A 254 4.85 -5.99 -26.86
C ASN A 254 4.54 -5.64 -25.41
N ALA A 255 3.46 -4.87 -25.15
CA ALA A 255 2.98 -4.61 -23.80
C ALA A 255 2.56 -5.91 -23.09
N ASP A 256 1.80 -6.78 -23.77
CA ASP A 256 1.37 -8.09 -23.23
C ASP A 256 2.58 -8.99 -22.91
N ASN A 257 3.58 -9.03 -23.79
CA ASN A 257 4.83 -9.77 -23.57
C ASN A 257 5.63 -9.20 -22.39
N PHE A 258 5.76 -7.88 -22.31
CA PHE A 258 6.47 -7.18 -21.24
C PHE A 258 5.82 -7.47 -19.88
N GLN A 259 4.48 -7.38 -19.80
CA GLN A 259 3.72 -7.71 -18.60
C GLN A 259 3.87 -9.19 -18.21
N SER A 260 3.88 -10.10 -19.19
CA SER A 260 4.08 -11.53 -18.95
C SER A 260 5.47 -11.82 -18.38
N MET A 261 6.51 -11.18 -18.90
CA MET A 261 7.88 -11.31 -18.38
C MET A 261 7.98 -10.75 -16.95
N LEU A 262 7.45 -9.55 -16.70
CA LEU A 262 7.41 -8.97 -15.36
C LEU A 262 6.70 -9.88 -14.36
N SER A 263 5.60 -10.50 -14.77
CA SER A 263 4.86 -11.44 -13.93
C SER A 263 5.74 -12.62 -13.50
N LEU A 264 6.43 -13.23 -14.45
CA LEU A 264 7.34 -14.35 -14.20
C LEU A 264 8.48 -13.94 -13.25
N PHE A 265 9.10 -12.79 -13.48
CA PHE A 265 10.14 -12.28 -12.58
C PHE A 265 9.62 -12.01 -11.17
N GLY A 266 8.42 -11.44 -11.05
CA GLY A 266 7.75 -11.20 -9.78
C GLY A 266 7.50 -12.50 -9.00
N GLU A 267 6.99 -13.53 -9.68
CA GLU A 267 6.76 -14.86 -9.09
C GLU A 267 8.07 -15.51 -8.61
N GLN A 268 9.13 -15.46 -9.42
CA GLN A 268 10.43 -16.02 -9.03
C GLN A 268 11.05 -15.26 -7.86
N HIS A 269 11.00 -13.93 -7.88
CA HIS A 269 11.52 -13.10 -6.79
C HIS A 269 10.81 -13.38 -5.47
N ALA A 270 9.47 -13.46 -5.48
CA ALA A 270 8.69 -13.80 -4.29
C ALA A 270 9.07 -15.18 -3.75
N ARG A 271 9.24 -16.18 -4.61
CA ARG A 271 9.66 -17.53 -4.22
C ARG A 271 11.06 -17.56 -3.61
N ILE A 272 12.01 -16.80 -4.18
CA ILE A 272 13.37 -16.68 -3.62
C ILE A 272 13.32 -16.05 -2.23
N GLN A 273 12.56 -14.97 -2.04
CA GLN A 273 12.39 -14.33 -0.73
C GLN A 273 11.78 -15.30 0.31
N GLN A 274 10.79 -16.11 -0.08
CA GLN A 274 10.20 -17.13 0.79
C GLN A 274 11.22 -18.18 1.22
N LEU A 275 12.03 -18.69 0.28
CA LEU A 275 13.07 -19.67 0.57
C LEU A 275 14.16 -19.10 1.47
N GLN A 276 14.60 -17.86 1.23
CA GLN A 276 15.57 -17.17 2.08
C GLN A 276 15.04 -16.99 3.50
N GLY A 277 13.78 -16.55 3.64
CA GLY A 277 13.13 -16.43 4.94
C GLY A 277 12.99 -17.77 5.68
N ALA A 278 12.73 -18.87 4.96
CA ALA A 278 12.69 -20.20 5.56
C ALA A 278 14.08 -20.65 6.06
N LEU A 279 15.15 -20.37 5.28
CA LEU A 279 16.52 -20.71 5.64
C LEU A 279 17.02 -19.93 6.86
N SER A 280 16.68 -18.63 6.98
CA SER A 280 17.04 -17.80 8.13
C SER A 280 16.35 -18.21 9.44
N ASN A 281 15.27 -19.01 9.36
CA ASN A 281 14.52 -19.51 10.52
C ASN A 281 14.87 -20.96 10.88
N VAL A 282 15.84 -21.59 10.20
CA VAL A 282 16.37 -22.88 10.63
C VAL A 282 17.24 -22.61 11.87
N PRO A 283 16.83 -23.04 13.08
CA PRO A 283 17.68 -22.87 14.25
C PRO A 283 19.01 -23.55 13.96
N GLU A 284 20.12 -22.86 14.22
CA GLU A 284 21.45 -23.47 14.20
C GLU A 284 21.38 -24.70 15.09
N ARG A 285 21.28 -25.88 14.49
CA ARG A 285 21.47 -27.13 15.19
C ARG A 285 22.97 -27.20 15.44
N ILE A 286 23.36 -26.58 16.55
CA ILE A 286 24.71 -26.60 17.09
C ILE A 286 25.09 -28.07 17.30
N ASN A 287 26.19 -28.46 16.64
CA ASN A 287 26.96 -29.67 16.95
C ASN A 287 27.68 -29.50 18.29
#